data_AF-A0A345CQN5-F1
#
_entry.id   AF-A0A345CQN5-F1
#
_cell.length_a   1.000
_cell.length_b   1.000
_cell.length_c   1.000
_cell.angle_alpha   90.00
_cell.angle_beta   90.00
_cell.angle_gamma   90.00
#
_symmetry.space_group_name_H-M   'P 1'
#
loop_
_entity.id
_entity.type
_entity.pdbx_description
1 polymer ?
#
loop_
_entity_poly.entity_id
_entity_poly.type
_entity_poly.pdbx_seq_one_letter_code
_entity_poly.pdbx_strand_id
1 'polypeptide(L)'
;MVNKINSVGDVAAAHRVSGSEPEPMRMDAAHGQQARPPLDSPSNLRLRAAPDAPVAAPGDATPSVSAATAPQQNQPESVNPITLFAKMMTGTLALLAGHRVASYPGDFAKDPGGTLWAAINLAQRATPEHLQAGNQSVINHFGRYIPENSPCFSARMEISHNLPPNVQGRWNPNKSLVELSNNIQLQIPPGDVAAHEFIHCYTHPNFKARNKNNPSWRAMNEGLTSRLTDKVPTTGKFWHSGKKDAYHTFTLSSGKSWTQAASDVENKVGEETLLRAFFSGDDDAIRKVSTAAAQVYPQVASQRTESQMWLVGQMRGSQQLAECYAGALLSAGQPLPHSWTKNMLPVLNYADIPKDKAVLMQQQASESKKRMGDIFDAAFFASDTKTQKTALGMLREDLIMHWKPVL
;
A
#
# COMPACT_ATOMS: atom_id res chain seq x y z
N MET A 1 -13.86 -55.46 33.46
CA MET A 1 -13.04 -56.61 33.04
C MET A 1 -12.47 -56.27 31.67
N VAL A 2 -11.32 -55.60 31.48
CA VAL A 2 -9.91 -55.84 31.86
C VAL A 2 -9.26 -57.07 31.18
N ASN A 3 -8.22 -56.75 30.38
CA ASN A 3 -7.13 -57.53 29.79
C ASN A 3 -7.41 -58.32 28.50
N LYS A 4 -6.57 -58.27 27.44
CA LYS A 4 -5.09 -58.33 27.43
C LYS A 4 -4.40 -57.49 26.34
N ILE A 5 -3.22 -57.03 26.74
CA ILE A 5 -2.10 -56.42 26.01
C ILE A 5 -1.31 -57.51 25.25
N ASN A 6 -0.66 -57.15 24.14
CA ASN A 6 0.68 -57.62 23.82
C ASN A 6 1.48 -56.51 23.10
N SER A 7 2.68 -56.30 23.62
CA SER A 7 3.72 -55.37 23.18
C SER A 7 4.99 -56.18 23.02
N VAL A 8 5.68 -56.05 21.88
CA VAL A 8 7.14 -56.13 21.69
C VAL A 8 7.35 -55.51 20.28
N GLY A 9 8.12 -54.46 20.01
CA GLY A 9 9.39 -54.04 20.58
C GLY A 9 10.51 -54.59 19.70
N ASP A 10 11.02 -53.81 18.75
CA ASP A 10 12.45 -53.87 18.39
C ASP A 10 12.92 -52.63 17.63
N VAL A 11 14.06 -52.15 18.11
CA VAL A 11 14.85 -50.99 17.68
C VAL A 11 16.08 -51.55 16.97
N ALA A 12 16.43 -51.02 15.79
CA ALA A 12 17.79 -50.56 15.47
C ALA A 12 18.04 -50.34 13.96
N ALA A 13 18.98 -49.42 13.75
CA ALA A 13 19.95 -49.33 12.66
C ALA A 13 19.64 -48.40 11.49
N ALA A 14 20.40 -47.31 11.51
CA ALA A 14 20.65 -46.38 10.43
C ALA A 14 21.29 -47.06 9.21
N HIS A 15 20.82 -46.68 8.03
CA HIS A 15 21.62 -46.73 6.81
C HIS A 15 21.64 -45.36 6.13
N ARG A 16 22.82 -44.72 6.19
CA ARG A 16 23.28 -43.74 5.21
C ARG A 16 23.34 -44.42 3.84
N VAL A 17 22.77 -43.77 2.82
CA VAL A 17 23.19 -43.97 1.43
C VAL A 17 23.67 -42.61 0.93
N SER A 18 24.94 -42.62 0.53
CA SER A 18 25.67 -41.55 -0.13
C SER A 18 25.50 -41.69 -1.65
N GLY A 19 25.44 -40.56 -2.35
CA GLY A 19 25.99 -40.43 -3.70
C GLY A 19 25.01 -40.56 -4.88
N SER A 20 24.57 -39.42 -5.40
CA SER A 20 24.66 -39.11 -6.83
C SER A 20 24.37 -37.61 -7.05
N GLU A 21 25.43 -36.82 -7.08
CA GLU A 21 25.41 -35.45 -7.61
C GLU A 21 25.06 -35.50 -9.11
N PRO A 22 24.25 -34.56 -9.62
CA PRO A 22 24.37 -34.12 -11.00
C PRO A 22 25.33 -32.92 -11.05
N GLU A 23 26.42 -33.10 -11.80
CA GLU A 23 27.43 -32.09 -12.13
C GLU A 23 26.81 -30.75 -12.58
N PRO A 24 27.49 -29.62 -12.30
CA PRO A 24 27.10 -28.33 -12.86
C PRO A 24 27.32 -28.34 -14.37
N MET A 25 26.27 -28.03 -15.14
CA MET A 25 26.40 -27.82 -16.58
C MET A 25 27.45 -26.73 -16.85
N ARG A 26 28.45 -27.13 -17.65
CA ARG A 26 29.48 -26.29 -18.26
C ARG A 26 28.87 -25.08 -18.96
N MET A 27 29.43 -23.92 -18.67
CA MET A 27 29.42 -22.75 -19.53
C MET A 27 30.27 -23.04 -20.77
N ASP A 28 29.64 -23.05 -21.95
CA ASP A 28 30.34 -22.80 -23.20
C ASP A 28 29.84 -21.48 -23.80
N ALA A 29 30.82 -20.67 -24.17
CA ALA A 29 30.70 -19.27 -24.54
C ALA A 29 30.16 -19.07 -25.98
N ALA A 30 29.42 -17.97 -26.17
CA ALA A 30 29.37 -17.23 -27.43
C ALA A 30 29.19 -15.74 -27.07
N HIS A 31 30.29 -14.99 -27.05
CA HIS A 31 30.72 -14.10 -28.14
C HIS A 31 29.96 -12.76 -28.18
N GLY A 32 30.66 -11.70 -27.76
CA GLY A 32 30.18 -10.32 -27.86
C GLY A 32 30.85 -9.36 -26.89
N GLN A 33 32.18 -9.43 -26.69
CA GLN A 33 32.93 -8.36 -26.04
C GLN A 33 33.38 -7.32 -27.07
N GLN A 34 33.12 -6.05 -26.77
CA GLN A 34 33.89 -4.87 -27.17
C GLN A 34 33.38 -3.68 -26.31
N ALA A 35 34.17 -2.76 -25.77
CA ALA A 35 35.60 -2.65 -25.50
C ALA A 35 35.73 -1.65 -24.33
N ARG A 36 36.64 -1.86 -23.38
CA ARG A 36 37.05 -0.83 -22.41
C ARG A 36 38.38 -0.22 -22.88
N PRO A 37 38.53 1.11 -22.82
CA PRO A 37 39.84 1.73 -22.68
C PRO A 37 39.88 2.69 -21.46
N PRO A 38 41.04 3.17 -21.01
CA PRO A 38 41.73 2.66 -19.83
C PRO A 38 41.70 3.62 -18.63
N LEU A 39 42.08 3.10 -17.46
CA LEU A 39 42.51 3.90 -16.32
C LEU A 39 43.89 4.49 -16.60
N ASP A 40 44.00 5.81 -16.54
CA ASP A 40 45.19 6.54 -16.09
C ASP A 40 44.75 7.88 -15.48
N SER A 41 45.16 8.12 -14.23
CA SER A 41 45.25 9.44 -13.59
C SER A 41 46.72 9.92 -13.74
N PRO A 42 47.10 11.22 -13.61
CA PRO A 42 46.43 12.26 -12.81
C PRO A 42 46.42 13.69 -13.41
N SER A 43 45.75 14.59 -12.68
CA SER A 43 46.15 16.00 -12.45
C SER A 43 45.72 17.17 -13.38
N ASN A 44 45.21 18.18 -12.67
CA ASN A 44 45.34 19.65 -12.83
C ASN A 44 44.26 20.42 -13.62
N LEU A 45 43.38 21.05 -12.81
CA LEU A 45 42.71 22.33 -13.11
C LEU A 45 43.58 23.25 -13.99
N ARG A 46 43.02 23.71 -15.10
CA ARG A 46 43.43 24.96 -15.74
C ARG A 46 42.21 25.66 -16.34
N LEU A 47 41.74 26.69 -15.64
CA LEU A 47 40.94 27.77 -16.22
C LEU A 47 41.74 28.37 -17.39
N ARG A 48 41.13 28.47 -18.57
CA ARG A 48 41.56 29.39 -19.62
C ARG A 48 40.45 30.38 -19.88
N ALA A 49 40.71 31.63 -19.53
CA ALA A 49 40.06 32.79 -20.11
C ALA A 49 40.53 32.94 -21.57
N ALA A 50 39.63 33.39 -22.45
CA ALA A 50 39.98 33.90 -23.76
C ALA A 50 39.29 35.28 -23.95
N PRO A 51 40.04 36.32 -24.32
CA PRO A 51 39.52 37.62 -24.73
C PRO A 51 39.42 37.71 -26.26
N ASP A 52 38.63 38.68 -26.75
CA ASP A 52 39.03 39.74 -27.69
C ASP A 52 37.88 40.23 -28.58
N ALA A 53 37.78 41.56 -28.62
CA ALA A 53 36.98 42.35 -29.54
C ALA A 53 37.73 42.62 -30.85
N PRO A 54 37.06 43.18 -31.88
CA PRO A 54 37.74 44.12 -32.77
C PRO A 54 36.96 45.43 -32.99
N VAL A 55 37.73 46.49 -33.27
CA VAL A 55 37.34 47.89 -33.47
C VAL A 55 37.45 48.30 -34.96
N ALA A 56 36.40 49.01 -35.42
CA ALA A 56 36.22 50.11 -36.39
C ALA A 56 37.10 50.31 -37.67
N ALA A 57 36.44 50.83 -38.75
CA ALA A 57 36.53 52.22 -39.29
C ALA A 57 35.82 52.32 -40.70
N PRO A 58 35.78 53.47 -41.44
CA PRO A 58 35.03 54.73 -41.20
C PRO A 58 34.35 55.36 -42.49
N GLY A 59 33.70 56.54 -42.34
CA GLY A 59 33.38 57.55 -43.38
C GLY A 59 31.86 57.85 -43.57
N ASP A 60 31.35 59.06 -43.84
CA ASP A 60 31.88 60.42 -43.97
C ASP A 60 30.69 61.44 -44.05
N ALA A 61 30.98 62.74 -43.84
CA ALA A 61 30.22 63.97 -44.23
C ALA A 61 29.10 64.61 -43.34
N THR A 62 29.22 65.94 -43.25
CA THR A 62 28.63 67.03 -42.41
C THR A 62 27.40 67.77 -43.05
N PRO A 63 26.94 68.97 -42.59
CA PRO A 63 26.15 69.32 -41.37
C PRO A 63 24.85 70.15 -41.68
N SER A 64 24.00 70.48 -40.68
CA SER A 64 23.28 71.78 -40.45
C SER A 64 21.81 71.76 -39.91
N VAL A 65 21.65 72.34 -38.71
CA VAL A 65 20.64 73.35 -38.20
C VAL A 65 19.13 73.01 -38.01
N SER A 66 18.68 73.17 -36.74
CA SER A 66 17.33 73.52 -36.16
C SER A 66 16.10 72.64 -36.48
N ALA A 67 15.08 72.45 -35.63
CA ALA A 67 14.58 73.16 -34.45
C ALA A 67 13.91 72.18 -33.45
N ALA A 68 13.63 72.69 -32.25
CA ALA A 68 13.08 72.01 -31.08
C ALA A 68 11.74 71.27 -31.29
N THR A 69 11.58 70.14 -30.58
CA THR A 69 10.29 69.72 -30.02
C THR A 69 10.51 69.02 -28.68
N ALA A 70 9.64 69.33 -27.73
CA ALA A 70 9.70 69.08 -26.28
C ALA A 70 9.88 67.59 -25.87
N PRO A 71 10.40 67.34 -24.65
CA PRO A 71 10.66 65.98 -24.17
C PRO A 71 9.34 65.24 -23.93
N GLN A 72 9.20 64.11 -24.62
CA GLN A 72 8.21 63.11 -24.24
C GLN A 72 8.63 62.58 -22.86
N GLN A 73 7.83 62.90 -21.85
CA GLN A 73 7.98 62.36 -20.51
C GLN A 73 8.07 60.83 -20.61
N ASN A 74 9.25 60.28 -20.32
CA ASN A 74 9.37 58.88 -19.93
C ASN A 74 8.54 58.71 -18.66
N GLN A 75 7.31 58.22 -18.82
CA GLN A 75 6.58 57.63 -17.71
C GLN A 75 7.47 56.52 -17.13
N PRO A 76 7.65 56.45 -15.80
CA PRO A 76 8.29 55.28 -15.22
C PRO A 76 7.46 54.06 -15.63
N GLU A 77 8.12 53.03 -16.18
CA GLU A 77 7.47 51.76 -16.49
C GLU A 77 6.62 51.37 -15.28
N SER A 78 5.29 51.36 -15.46
CA SER A 78 4.41 50.84 -14.42
C SER A 78 4.76 49.36 -14.32
N VAL A 79 5.52 49.02 -13.28
CA VAL A 79 5.92 47.64 -13.02
C VAL A 79 4.63 46.89 -12.74
N ASN A 80 4.12 46.21 -13.77
CA ASN A 80 2.91 45.42 -13.64
C ASN A 80 3.17 44.37 -12.55
N PRO A 81 2.44 44.42 -11.42
CA PRO A 81 2.69 43.56 -10.27
C PRO A 81 2.58 42.08 -10.63
N ILE A 82 1.78 41.73 -11.65
CA ILE A 82 1.66 40.37 -12.18
C ILE A 82 2.97 39.97 -12.89
N THR A 83 3.53 40.86 -13.71
CA THR A 83 4.80 40.62 -14.42
C THR A 83 5.98 40.55 -13.46
N LEU A 84 6.00 41.39 -12.41
CA LEU A 84 7.03 41.34 -11.37
C LEU A 84 6.95 40.03 -10.57
N PHE A 85 5.74 39.62 -10.17
CA PHE A 85 5.50 38.36 -9.47
C PHE A 85 5.90 37.15 -10.33
N ALA A 86 5.54 37.14 -11.62
CA ALA A 86 5.92 36.09 -12.54
C ALA A 86 7.45 36.00 -12.72
N LYS A 87 8.15 37.13 -12.81
CA LYS A 87 9.62 37.19 -12.89
C LYS A 87 10.29 36.69 -11.59
N MET A 88 9.78 37.09 -10.42
CA MET A 88 10.27 36.58 -9.13
C MET A 88 10.05 35.08 -8.98
N MET A 89 8.87 34.56 -9.33
CA MET A 89 8.56 33.14 -9.27
C MET A 89 9.47 32.33 -10.21
N THR A 90 9.63 32.78 -11.45
CA THR A 90 10.51 32.12 -12.42
C THR A 90 11.97 32.13 -11.96
N GLY A 91 12.46 33.27 -11.44
CA GLY A 91 13.82 33.38 -10.90
C GLY A 91 14.05 32.46 -9.68
N THR A 92 13.06 32.37 -8.79
CA THR A 92 13.10 31.47 -7.62
C THR A 92 13.12 30.01 -8.05
N LEU A 93 12.28 29.60 -9.00
CA LEU A 93 12.26 28.23 -9.53
C LEU A 93 13.57 27.88 -10.25
N ALA A 94 14.16 28.81 -11.01
CA ALA A 94 15.45 28.62 -11.67
C ALA A 94 16.59 28.45 -10.64
N LEU A 95 16.57 29.22 -9.55
CA LEU A 95 17.52 29.06 -8.44
C LEU A 95 17.35 27.71 -7.73
N LEU A 96 16.12 27.26 -7.48
CA LEU A 96 15.85 25.95 -6.87
C LEU A 96 16.30 24.79 -7.77
N ALA A 97 16.05 24.89 -9.07
CA ALA A 97 16.53 23.93 -10.06
C ALA A 97 18.06 23.91 -10.10
N GLY A 98 18.70 25.07 -10.18
CA GLY A 98 20.16 25.21 -10.14
C GLY A 98 20.78 24.64 -8.86
N HIS A 99 20.18 24.96 -7.70
CA HIS A 99 20.61 24.43 -6.41
C HIS A 99 20.51 22.91 -6.34
N ARG A 100 19.42 22.31 -6.83
CA ARG A 100 19.23 20.86 -6.88
C ARG A 100 20.25 20.18 -7.80
N VAL A 101 20.50 20.73 -8.99
CA VAL A 101 21.51 20.20 -9.92
C VAL A 101 22.92 20.31 -9.32
N ALA A 102 23.25 21.43 -8.69
CA ALA A 102 24.56 21.63 -8.06
C ALA A 102 24.77 20.72 -6.85
N SER A 103 23.75 20.55 -6.01
CA SER A 103 23.84 19.71 -4.80
C SER A 103 23.76 18.21 -5.13
N TYR A 104 23.04 17.84 -6.19
CA TYR A 104 22.75 16.43 -6.54
C TYR A 104 22.91 16.17 -8.05
N PRO A 105 24.12 16.33 -8.60
CA PRO A 105 24.34 16.19 -10.04
C PRO A 105 24.02 14.78 -10.56
N GLY A 106 24.17 13.75 -9.72
CA GLY A 106 23.82 12.37 -10.07
C GLY A 106 22.32 12.12 -10.28
N ASP A 107 21.45 12.88 -9.59
CA ASP A 107 20.00 12.75 -9.80
C ASP A 107 19.58 13.39 -11.12
N PHE A 108 20.17 14.53 -11.46
CA PHE A 108 19.98 15.14 -12.77
C PHE A 108 20.50 14.25 -13.90
N ALA A 109 21.66 13.59 -13.71
CA ALA A 109 22.20 12.68 -14.72
C ALA A 109 21.30 11.46 -14.96
N LYS A 110 20.64 10.93 -13.91
CA LYS A 110 19.75 9.77 -14.01
C LYS A 110 18.34 10.13 -14.48
N ASP A 111 17.84 11.28 -14.05
CA ASP A 111 16.50 11.76 -14.35
C ASP A 111 16.48 13.30 -14.47
N PRO A 112 16.92 13.83 -15.63
CA PRO A 112 16.96 15.28 -15.84
C PRO A 112 15.57 15.90 -15.76
N GLY A 113 14.58 15.22 -16.37
CA GLY A 113 13.19 15.66 -16.44
C GLY A 113 12.55 15.71 -15.06
N GLY A 114 12.61 14.62 -14.29
CA GLY A 114 12.04 14.58 -12.95
C GLY A 114 12.74 15.50 -11.97
N THR A 115 14.06 15.71 -12.09
CA THR A 115 14.80 16.66 -11.24
C THR A 115 14.31 18.10 -11.44
N LEU A 116 14.10 18.53 -12.69
CA LEU A 116 13.56 19.85 -13.01
C LEU A 116 12.09 19.98 -12.57
N TRP A 117 11.26 18.98 -12.87
CA TRP A 117 9.86 18.95 -12.44
C TRP A 117 9.71 19.00 -10.93
N ALA A 118 10.59 18.34 -10.20
CA ALA A 118 10.60 18.35 -8.75
C ALA A 118 10.98 19.72 -8.17
N ALA A 119 11.84 20.49 -8.85
CA ALA A 119 12.09 21.88 -8.49
C ALA A 119 10.86 22.76 -8.73
N ILE A 120 10.17 22.58 -9.86
CA ILE A 120 8.91 23.29 -10.20
C ILE A 120 7.83 23.00 -9.16
N ASN A 121 7.67 21.74 -8.77
CA ASN A 121 6.65 21.30 -7.80
C ASN A 121 7.09 21.43 -6.34
N LEU A 122 8.25 22.05 -6.07
CA LEU A 122 8.84 22.20 -4.74
C LEU A 122 8.96 20.88 -3.96
N ALA A 123 9.14 19.75 -4.64
CA ALA A 123 9.25 18.45 -4.00
C ALA A 123 10.43 18.44 -3.00
N GLN A 124 10.35 17.56 -2.00
CA GLN A 124 11.49 17.20 -1.17
C GLN A 124 12.32 16.12 -1.86
N ARG A 125 13.64 16.17 -1.67
CA ARG A 125 14.53 15.11 -2.13
C ARG A 125 14.58 14.01 -1.07
N ALA A 126 14.28 12.78 -1.46
CA ALA A 126 14.51 11.63 -0.60
C ALA A 126 15.98 11.19 -0.61
N THR A 127 16.46 10.66 0.51
CA THR A 127 17.84 10.22 0.68
C THR A 127 17.90 8.90 1.46
N PRO A 128 19.00 8.14 1.40
CA PRO A 128 19.16 6.91 2.17
C PRO A 128 18.93 7.09 3.68
N GLU A 129 19.28 8.26 4.23
CA GLU A 129 19.07 8.57 5.65
C GLU A 129 17.58 8.61 6.01
N HIS A 130 16.71 9.04 5.08
CA HIS A 130 15.25 9.01 5.30
C HIS A 130 14.72 7.58 5.37
N LEU A 131 15.25 6.66 4.55
CA LEU A 131 14.92 5.24 4.61
C LEU A 131 15.36 4.63 5.95
N GLN A 132 16.59 4.93 6.39
CA GLN A 132 17.10 4.47 7.68
C GLN A 132 16.29 5.02 8.85
N ALA A 133 15.98 6.32 8.85
CA ALA A 133 15.18 6.96 9.89
C ALA A 133 13.76 6.39 9.96
N GLY A 134 13.12 6.17 8.80
CA GLY A 134 11.79 5.55 8.73
C GLY A 134 11.78 4.13 9.31
N ASN A 135 12.76 3.29 8.91
CA ASN A 135 12.90 1.94 9.46
C ASN A 135 13.12 1.96 10.98
N GLN A 136 14.06 2.79 11.45
CA GLN A 136 14.39 2.87 12.86
C GLN A 136 13.19 3.36 13.69
N SER A 137 12.39 4.29 13.17
CA SER A 137 11.17 4.76 13.83
C SER A 137 10.16 3.62 14.02
N VAL A 138 9.97 2.78 12.99
CA VAL A 138 9.10 1.59 13.05
C VAL A 138 9.64 0.56 14.05
N ILE A 139 10.93 0.25 14.02
CA ILE A 139 11.55 -0.72 14.96
C ILE A 139 11.45 -0.19 16.40
N ASN A 140 11.76 1.08 16.64
CA ASN A 140 11.70 1.66 17.98
C ASN A 140 10.28 1.62 18.56
N HIS A 141 9.27 1.84 17.72
CA HIS A 141 7.89 1.94 18.16
C HIS A 141 7.16 0.59 18.23
N PHE A 142 7.38 -0.29 17.25
CA PHE A 142 6.66 -1.56 17.10
C PHE A 142 7.54 -2.82 17.24
N GLY A 143 8.87 -2.66 17.39
CA GLY A 143 9.84 -3.77 17.36
C GLY A 143 9.54 -4.92 18.31
N ARG A 144 8.95 -4.66 19.48
CA ARG A 144 8.55 -5.72 20.42
C ARG A 144 7.54 -6.73 19.86
N TYR A 145 6.81 -6.37 18.80
CA TYR A 145 5.85 -7.24 18.14
C TYR A 145 6.39 -7.87 16.85
N ILE A 146 7.55 -7.43 16.38
CA ILE A 146 8.16 -7.90 15.14
C ILE A 146 9.07 -9.10 15.49
N PRO A 147 8.81 -10.30 14.95
CA PRO A 147 9.68 -11.45 15.17
C PRO A 147 11.09 -11.20 14.65
N GLU A 148 12.11 -11.66 15.39
CA GLU A 148 13.53 -11.50 15.03
C GLU A 148 13.87 -12.10 13.65
N ASN A 149 13.12 -13.11 13.21
CA ASN A 149 13.26 -13.74 11.91
C ASN A 149 12.43 -13.08 10.80
N SER A 150 11.94 -11.85 11.01
CA SER A 150 11.20 -11.12 9.97
C SER A 150 12.09 -10.94 8.73
N PRO A 151 11.62 -11.34 7.53
CA PRO A 151 12.41 -11.20 6.30
C PRO A 151 12.73 -9.73 5.98
N CYS A 152 11.94 -8.79 6.53
CA CYS A 152 12.12 -7.37 6.35
C CYS A 152 13.48 -6.86 6.90
N PHE A 153 14.04 -7.49 7.94
CA PHE A 153 15.37 -7.10 8.44
C PHE A 153 16.48 -7.27 7.40
N SER A 154 16.27 -8.16 6.42
CA SER A 154 17.19 -8.38 5.29
C SER A 154 16.77 -7.68 4.00
N ALA A 155 15.70 -6.87 4.04
CA ALA A 155 15.23 -6.15 2.87
C ALA A 155 16.24 -5.09 2.44
N ARG A 156 16.46 -4.98 1.13
CA ARG A 156 17.19 -3.87 0.54
C ARG A 156 16.34 -2.61 0.63
N MET A 157 17.01 -1.46 0.66
CA MET A 157 16.36 -0.15 0.64
C MET A 157 17.03 0.73 -0.42
N GLU A 158 16.24 1.32 -1.32
CA GLU A 158 16.76 2.06 -2.47
C GLU A 158 15.98 3.35 -2.71
N ILE A 159 16.69 4.41 -3.09
CA ILE A 159 16.07 5.59 -3.70
C ILE A 159 15.87 5.29 -5.19
N SER A 160 14.63 5.39 -5.64
CA SER A 160 14.20 4.97 -6.96
C SER A 160 13.80 6.17 -7.82
N HIS A 161 14.32 6.20 -9.04
CA HIS A 161 13.97 7.17 -10.10
C HIS A 161 12.89 6.59 -11.04
N ASN A 162 12.48 5.34 -10.82
CA ASN A 162 11.63 4.56 -11.73
C ASN A 162 10.29 4.15 -11.09
N LEU A 163 9.87 4.81 -10.01
CA LEU A 163 8.54 4.58 -9.45
C LEU A 163 7.47 5.18 -10.37
N PRO A 164 6.28 4.55 -10.49
CA PRO A 164 5.18 5.11 -11.27
C PRO A 164 4.83 6.53 -10.80
N PRO A 165 4.29 7.39 -11.69
CA PRO A 165 3.80 8.70 -11.31
C PRO A 165 2.81 8.60 -10.13
N ASN A 166 2.94 9.50 -9.15
CA ASN A 166 2.15 9.56 -7.91
C ASN A 166 2.41 8.45 -6.88
N VAL A 167 3.39 7.56 -7.10
CA VAL A 167 3.84 6.60 -6.09
C VAL A 167 5.07 7.16 -5.38
N GLN A 168 4.92 7.48 -4.10
CA GLN A 168 5.99 8.10 -3.31
C GLN A 168 6.89 7.05 -2.65
N GLY A 169 6.36 5.86 -2.32
CA GLY A 169 7.11 4.72 -1.78
C GLY A 169 6.52 3.41 -2.25
N ARG A 170 7.28 2.32 -2.11
CA ARG A 170 6.82 0.97 -2.41
C ARG A 170 7.60 -0.10 -1.64
N TRP A 171 6.89 -0.99 -0.96
CA TRP A 171 7.38 -2.31 -0.58
C TRP A 171 7.18 -3.34 -1.71
N ASN A 172 8.26 -3.93 -2.19
CA ASN A 172 8.23 -5.04 -3.15
C ASN A 172 8.66 -6.36 -2.48
N PRO A 173 7.70 -7.23 -2.10
CA PRO A 173 8.01 -8.47 -1.41
C PRO A 173 8.76 -9.50 -2.28
N ASN A 174 8.61 -9.44 -3.62
CA ASN A 174 9.27 -10.40 -4.51
C ASN A 174 10.77 -10.11 -4.67
N LYS A 175 11.17 -8.85 -4.47
CA LYS A 175 12.57 -8.41 -4.58
C LYS A 175 13.21 -8.16 -3.21
N SER A 176 12.45 -8.37 -2.13
CA SER A 176 12.77 -7.93 -0.78
C SER A 176 13.32 -6.51 -0.76
N LEU A 177 12.56 -5.56 -1.31
CA LEU A 177 13.04 -4.20 -1.58
C LEU A 177 12.01 -3.15 -1.14
N VAL A 178 12.43 -2.23 -0.27
CA VAL A 178 11.71 -0.99 0.05
C VAL A 178 12.28 0.14 -0.81
N GLU A 179 11.43 0.79 -1.60
CA GLU A 179 11.80 1.88 -2.48
C GLU A 179 11.14 3.18 -2.05
N LEU A 180 11.87 4.28 -2.14
CA LEU A 180 11.34 5.62 -1.97
C LEU A 180 11.62 6.43 -3.23
N SER A 181 10.63 7.19 -3.71
CA SER A 181 10.79 8.07 -4.86
C SER A 181 11.88 9.09 -4.55
N ASN A 182 12.78 9.34 -5.51
CA ASN A 182 13.80 10.38 -5.38
C ASN A 182 13.20 11.77 -5.06
N ASN A 183 11.96 12.00 -5.48
CA ASN A 183 11.21 13.23 -5.28
C ASN A 183 9.88 12.93 -4.59
N ILE A 184 9.72 13.49 -3.40
CA ILE A 184 8.55 13.33 -2.51
C ILE A 184 7.80 14.65 -2.44
N GLN A 185 6.48 14.63 -2.32
CA GLN A 185 5.69 15.86 -2.27
C GLN A 185 6.05 16.67 -1.02
N LEU A 186 6.14 18.01 -1.17
CA LEU A 186 6.62 18.91 -0.10
C LEU A 186 5.88 18.75 1.23
N GLN A 187 4.62 18.36 1.18
CA GLN A 187 3.76 18.30 2.36
C GLN A 187 4.02 17.05 3.21
N ILE A 188 4.73 16.05 2.70
CA ILE A 188 4.92 14.75 3.36
C ILE A 188 6.42 14.54 3.61
N PRO A 189 6.86 14.34 4.86
CA PRO A 189 8.25 14.01 5.15
C PRO A 189 8.67 12.68 4.49
N PRO A 190 9.80 12.63 3.76
CA PRO A 190 10.26 11.40 3.11
C PRO A 190 10.46 10.22 4.09
N GLY A 191 10.86 10.50 5.33
CA GLY A 191 11.00 9.45 6.36
C GLY A 191 9.66 8.87 6.83
N ASP A 192 8.56 9.64 6.75
CA ASP A 192 7.23 9.15 7.10
C ASP A 192 6.68 8.25 5.98
N VAL A 193 6.97 8.58 4.72
CA VAL A 193 6.72 7.68 3.58
C VAL A 193 7.53 6.39 3.73
N ALA A 194 8.81 6.48 4.11
CA ALA A 194 9.61 5.29 4.37
C ALA A 194 9.03 4.44 5.50
N ALA A 195 8.61 5.05 6.63
CA ALA A 195 7.99 4.33 7.73
C ALA A 195 6.73 3.56 7.29
N HIS A 196 5.88 4.16 6.44
CA HIS A 196 4.73 3.49 5.85
C HIS A 196 5.11 2.21 5.09
N GLU A 197 6.13 2.30 4.22
CA GLU A 197 6.60 1.14 3.46
C GLU A 197 7.29 0.09 4.35
N PHE A 198 7.97 0.51 5.42
CA PHE A 198 8.53 -0.42 6.40
C PHE A 198 7.44 -1.12 7.21
N ILE A 199 6.31 -0.46 7.53
CA ILE A 199 5.17 -1.13 8.14
C ILE A 199 4.63 -2.22 7.20
N HIS A 200 4.45 -1.93 5.90
CA HIS A 200 4.11 -2.96 4.90
C HIS A 200 5.12 -4.12 4.84
N CYS A 201 6.40 -3.80 4.97
CA CYS A 201 7.50 -4.76 4.94
C CYS A 201 7.49 -5.68 6.18
N TYR A 202 7.24 -5.13 7.37
CA TYR A 202 7.15 -5.88 8.62
C TYR A 202 5.81 -6.59 8.83
N THR A 203 4.78 -6.34 7.99
CA THR A 203 3.51 -7.07 8.04
C THR A 203 3.76 -8.58 7.97
N HIS A 204 3.30 -9.31 8.98
CA HIS A 204 3.56 -10.73 9.09
C HIS A 204 2.96 -11.51 7.89
N PRO A 205 3.68 -12.47 7.29
CA PRO A 205 3.20 -13.25 6.16
C PRO A 205 1.86 -13.95 6.44
N ASN A 206 1.63 -14.46 7.65
CA ASN A 206 0.35 -15.09 8.04
C ASN A 206 -0.82 -14.10 8.03
N PHE A 207 -0.62 -12.88 8.53
CA PHE A 207 -1.65 -11.83 8.50
C PHE A 207 -2.02 -11.52 7.06
N LYS A 208 -1.01 -11.26 6.21
CA LYS A 208 -1.23 -11.00 4.78
C LYS A 208 -1.91 -12.18 4.08
N ALA A 209 -1.42 -13.40 4.27
CA ALA A 209 -1.93 -14.58 3.57
C ALA A 209 -3.41 -14.87 3.88
N ARG A 210 -3.83 -14.66 5.13
CA ARG A 210 -5.23 -14.86 5.55
C ARG A 210 -6.16 -13.78 5.00
N ASN A 211 -5.65 -12.57 4.80
CA ASN A 211 -6.46 -11.42 4.43
C ASN A 211 -6.43 -11.05 2.93
N LYS A 212 -5.38 -11.41 2.18
CA LYS A 212 -5.12 -10.92 0.80
C LYS A 212 -6.23 -11.19 -0.22
N ASN A 213 -7.05 -12.21 0.02
CA ASN A 213 -8.15 -12.60 -0.87
C ASN A 213 -9.50 -11.98 -0.45
N ASN A 214 -9.54 -11.15 0.61
CA ASN A 214 -10.73 -10.41 0.96
C ASN A 214 -10.92 -9.26 -0.05
N PRO A 215 -12.14 -9.01 -0.56
CA PRO A 215 -12.41 -7.91 -1.49
C PRO A 215 -11.97 -6.52 -0.99
N SER A 216 -12.01 -6.31 0.33
CA SER A 216 -11.60 -5.08 1.00
C SER A 216 -10.11 -5.09 1.39
N TRP A 217 -9.33 -6.09 0.97
CA TRP A 217 -7.91 -6.25 1.37
C TRP A 217 -7.09 -5.00 1.10
N ARG A 218 -7.24 -4.37 -0.06
CA ARG A 218 -6.48 -3.15 -0.38
C ARG A 218 -6.77 -2.02 0.61
N ALA A 219 -8.05 -1.75 0.86
CA ALA A 219 -8.46 -0.71 1.80
C ALA A 219 -8.03 -1.03 3.24
N MET A 220 -8.08 -2.31 3.63
CA MET A 220 -7.64 -2.76 4.94
C MET A 220 -6.13 -2.67 5.11
N ASN A 221 -5.35 -3.15 4.14
CA ASN A 221 -3.89 -3.15 4.20
C ASN A 221 -3.34 -1.74 4.24
N GLU A 222 -3.77 -0.86 3.32
CA GLU A 222 -3.31 0.52 3.30
C GLU A 222 -3.85 1.31 4.50
N GLY A 223 -5.13 1.15 4.86
CA GLY A 223 -5.72 1.85 6.00
C GLY A 223 -5.06 1.51 7.33
N LEU A 224 -4.81 0.21 7.60
CA LEU A 224 -4.09 -0.23 8.79
C LEU A 224 -2.64 0.27 8.79
N THR A 225 -1.96 0.21 7.65
CA THR A 225 -0.59 0.70 7.52
C THR A 225 -0.52 2.19 7.81
N SER A 226 -1.34 3.01 7.15
CA SER A 226 -1.44 4.46 7.41
C SER A 226 -1.78 4.76 8.87
N ARG A 227 -2.68 3.99 9.47
CA ARG A 227 -3.06 4.15 10.88
C ARG A 227 -1.87 3.85 11.82
N LEU A 228 -1.03 2.88 11.48
CA LEU A 228 0.18 2.57 12.23
C LEU A 228 1.29 3.59 11.96
N THR A 229 1.40 4.12 10.74
CA THR A 229 2.32 5.21 10.38
C THR A 229 1.99 6.47 11.18
N ASP A 230 0.72 6.79 11.39
CA ASP A 230 0.25 7.91 12.21
C ASP A 230 0.73 7.86 13.68
N LYS A 231 1.18 6.68 14.15
CA LYS A 231 1.65 6.49 15.52
C LYS A 231 3.17 6.56 15.66
N VAL A 232 3.91 6.42 14.57
CA VAL A 232 5.35 6.59 14.62
C VAL A 232 5.68 8.08 14.74
N PRO A 233 6.70 8.48 15.53
CA PRO A 233 7.12 9.87 15.57
C PRO A 233 7.49 10.37 14.17
N THR A 234 6.92 11.52 13.77
CA THR A 234 7.23 12.12 12.47
C THR A 234 8.71 12.46 12.38
N THR A 235 9.28 12.18 11.21
CA THR A 235 10.65 12.57 10.84
C THR A 235 10.72 14.01 10.33
N GLY A 236 9.56 14.64 10.11
CA GLY A 236 9.43 16.02 9.64
C GLY A 236 9.70 17.07 10.73
N LYS A 237 10.19 18.25 10.31
CA LYS A 237 10.30 19.41 11.20
C LYS A 237 8.95 20.16 11.30
N PHE A 238 8.80 20.99 12.33
CA PHE A 238 7.60 21.73 12.79
C PHE A 238 6.61 22.34 11.75
N TRP A 239 6.94 22.42 10.46
CA TRP A 239 6.16 23.08 9.40
C TRP A 239 5.24 22.15 8.59
N HIS A 240 5.25 20.84 8.83
CA HIS A 240 4.37 19.89 8.13
C HIS A 240 2.96 19.88 8.74
N SER A 241 2.17 20.90 8.41
CA SER A 241 0.77 20.99 8.83
C SER A 241 -0.12 20.02 8.04
N GLY A 242 -0.33 18.83 8.62
CA GLY A 242 -1.63 18.15 8.61
C GLY A 242 -2.02 17.35 7.36
N LYS A 243 -1.26 17.37 6.25
CA LYS A 243 -1.52 16.42 5.16
C LYS A 243 -0.88 15.08 5.44
N LYS A 244 -1.72 14.19 5.95
CA LYS A 244 -1.49 12.75 6.03
C LYS A 244 -1.53 12.15 4.61
N ASP A 245 -1.04 10.92 4.44
CA ASP A 245 -0.97 10.27 3.12
C ASP A 245 -2.32 10.22 2.37
N ALA A 246 -2.31 9.84 1.08
CA ALA A 246 -3.52 9.79 0.26
C ALA A 246 -4.62 8.85 0.83
N TYR A 247 -4.27 7.86 1.65
CA TYR A 247 -5.22 6.90 2.19
C TYR A 247 -6.13 7.49 3.27
N HIS A 248 -5.77 8.66 3.80
CA HIS A 248 -6.62 9.42 4.70
C HIS A 248 -7.84 10.04 4.01
N THR A 249 -7.80 10.21 2.70
CA THR A 249 -8.90 10.76 1.91
C THR A 249 -9.64 9.70 1.09
N PHE A 250 -9.06 8.51 0.93
CA PHE A 250 -9.75 7.40 0.27
C PHE A 250 -10.85 6.86 1.18
N THR A 251 -12.06 6.77 0.63
CA THR A 251 -13.25 6.39 1.39
C THR A 251 -13.76 5.02 1.00
N LEU A 252 -14.41 4.36 1.96
CA LEU A 252 -15.25 3.19 1.75
C LEU A 252 -16.62 3.64 1.22
N SER A 253 -17.44 2.69 0.76
CA SER A 253 -18.83 2.95 0.37
C SER A 253 -19.69 3.50 1.53
N SER A 254 -19.29 3.28 2.78
CA SER A 254 -19.90 3.86 3.97
C SER A 254 -19.57 5.35 4.19
N GLY A 255 -18.68 5.93 3.37
CA GLY A 255 -18.18 7.29 3.52
C GLY A 255 -17.01 7.46 4.48
N LYS A 256 -16.69 6.45 5.30
CA LYS A 256 -15.51 6.46 6.20
C LYS A 256 -14.22 6.41 5.39
N SER A 257 -13.19 7.15 5.81
CA SER A 257 -11.86 6.99 5.22
C SER A 257 -11.25 5.62 5.57
N TRP A 258 -10.28 5.16 4.79
CA TRP A 258 -9.61 3.89 5.05
C TRP A 258 -8.90 3.90 6.40
N THR A 259 -8.29 5.02 6.79
CA THR A 259 -7.67 5.17 8.12
C THR A 259 -8.70 5.24 9.24
N GLN A 260 -9.88 5.84 9.03
CA GLN A 260 -10.98 5.81 10.00
C GLN A 260 -11.49 4.38 10.21
N ALA A 261 -11.66 3.61 9.14
CA ALA A 261 -12.03 2.20 9.23
C ALA A 261 -10.98 1.38 9.98
N ALA A 262 -9.70 1.61 9.71
CA ALA A 262 -8.61 0.99 10.46
C ALA A 262 -8.66 1.34 11.96
N SER A 263 -8.94 2.61 12.29
CA SER A 263 -9.14 3.05 13.68
C SER A 263 -10.34 2.36 14.33
N ASP A 264 -11.44 2.13 13.61
CA ASP A 264 -12.61 1.42 14.15
C ASP A 264 -12.29 -0.05 14.43
N VAL A 265 -11.50 -0.71 13.57
CA VAL A 265 -11.02 -2.07 13.83
C VAL A 265 -10.12 -2.10 15.07
N GLU A 266 -9.16 -1.17 15.16
CA GLU A 266 -8.30 -1.02 16.33
C GLU A 266 -9.11 -0.82 17.61
N ASN A 267 -10.09 0.09 17.60
CA ASN A 267 -10.95 0.37 18.75
C ASN A 267 -11.74 -0.87 19.21
N LYS A 268 -12.15 -1.74 18.27
CA LYS A 268 -12.87 -2.98 18.58
C LYS A 268 -11.99 -4.05 19.21
N VAL A 269 -10.73 -4.17 18.80
CA VAL A 269 -9.84 -5.27 19.21
C VAL A 269 -8.80 -4.89 20.25
N GLY A 270 -8.56 -3.58 20.42
CA GLY A 270 -7.45 -3.03 21.18
C GLY A 270 -6.15 -3.02 20.36
N GLU A 271 -5.34 -1.99 20.60
CA GLU A 271 -4.05 -1.79 19.91
C GLU A 271 -3.12 -3.01 20.03
N GLU A 272 -2.98 -3.57 21.23
CA GLU A 272 -2.10 -4.73 21.45
C GLU A 272 -2.51 -5.93 20.58
N THR A 273 -3.81 -6.22 20.50
CA THR A 273 -4.32 -7.29 19.63
C THR A 273 -4.04 -6.98 18.18
N LEU A 274 -4.24 -5.72 17.74
CA LEU A 274 -3.95 -5.34 16.36
C LEU A 274 -2.47 -5.53 16.03
N LEU A 275 -1.56 -5.08 16.90
CA LEU A 275 -0.12 -5.18 16.68
C LEU A 275 0.36 -6.64 16.66
N ARG A 276 -0.14 -7.49 17.57
CA ARG A 276 0.13 -8.94 17.57
C ARG A 276 -0.37 -9.62 16.30
N ALA A 277 -1.54 -9.24 15.81
CA ALA A 277 -2.07 -9.78 14.56
C ALA A 277 -1.20 -9.35 13.37
N PHE A 278 -0.90 -8.05 13.28
CA PHE A 278 -0.28 -7.42 12.12
C PHE A 278 1.22 -7.74 12.01
N PHE A 279 1.99 -7.65 13.09
CA PHE A 279 3.44 -7.84 13.11
C PHE A 279 3.89 -9.22 13.58
N SER A 280 3.25 -9.78 14.61
CA SER A 280 3.69 -11.07 15.17
C SER A 280 3.08 -12.28 14.46
N GLY A 281 1.99 -12.09 13.71
CA GLY A 281 1.27 -13.18 13.08
C GLY A 281 0.51 -14.06 14.06
N ASP A 282 0.19 -13.54 15.24
CA ASP A 282 -0.49 -14.26 16.30
C ASP A 282 -1.87 -14.75 15.84
N ASP A 283 -2.09 -16.06 15.98
CA ASP A 283 -3.27 -16.72 15.42
C ASP A 283 -4.58 -16.21 16.00
N ASP A 284 -4.66 -16.06 17.32
CA ASP A 284 -5.90 -15.62 17.97
C ASP A 284 -6.14 -14.11 17.74
N ALA A 285 -5.09 -13.32 17.69
CA ALA A 285 -5.16 -11.91 17.37
C ALA A 285 -5.65 -11.69 15.93
N ILE A 286 -5.14 -12.46 14.95
CA ILE A 286 -5.61 -12.42 13.56
C ILE A 286 -7.11 -12.72 13.50
N ARG A 287 -7.58 -13.71 14.26
CA ARG A 287 -9.00 -14.08 14.28
C ARG A 287 -9.89 -12.97 14.85
N LYS A 288 -9.45 -12.29 15.91
CA LYS A 288 -10.14 -11.12 16.48
C LYS A 288 -10.18 -9.96 15.50
N VAL A 289 -9.05 -9.62 14.88
CA VAL A 289 -8.98 -8.56 13.85
C VAL A 289 -9.88 -8.90 12.66
N SER A 290 -9.89 -10.15 12.19
CA SER A 290 -10.77 -10.58 11.10
C SER A 290 -12.25 -10.48 11.46
N THR A 291 -12.62 -10.71 12.72
CA THR A 291 -14.01 -10.59 13.20
C THR A 291 -14.44 -9.12 13.25
N ALA A 292 -13.57 -8.24 13.76
CA ALA A 292 -13.84 -6.80 13.78
C ALA A 292 -13.89 -6.20 12.36
N ALA A 293 -12.98 -6.63 11.47
CA ALA A 293 -12.94 -6.17 10.09
C ALA A 293 -14.23 -6.51 9.33
N ALA A 294 -14.86 -7.66 9.61
CA ALA A 294 -16.13 -8.07 9.00
C ALA A 294 -17.32 -7.13 9.31
N GLN A 295 -17.21 -6.35 10.38
CA GLN A 295 -18.23 -5.37 10.81
C GLN A 295 -17.94 -3.95 10.30
N VAL A 296 -16.68 -3.66 9.94
CA VAL A 296 -16.22 -2.32 9.61
C VAL A 296 -16.10 -2.12 8.09
N TYR A 297 -15.54 -3.10 7.39
CA TYR A 297 -15.33 -3.02 5.95
C TYR A 297 -16.60 -3.43 5.18
N PRO A 298 -16.73 -3.01 3.90
CA PRO A 298 -17.89 -3.35 3.08
C PRO A 298 -18.20 -4.85 3.07
N GLN A 299 -19.45 -5.17 3.38
CA GLN A 299 -19.98 -6.53 3.40
C GLN A 299 -20.43 -6.92 2.01
N VAL A 300 -19.48 -7.41 1.21
CA VAL A 300 -19.66 -7.69 -0.22
C VAL A 300 -19.65 -9.18 -0.53
N ALA A 301 -20.23 -9.54 -1.68
CA ALA A 301 -20.28 -10.92 -2.13
C ALA A 301 -18.89 -11.50 -2.39
N SER A 302 -18.70 -12.78 -2.04
CA SER A 302 -17.43 -13.49 -2.21
C SER A 302 -17.63 -14.96 -2.54
N GLN A 303 -17.02 -15.40 -3.65
CA GLN A 303 -16.98 -16.82 -4.04
C GLN A 303 -16.34 -17.71 -2.97
N ARG A 304 -15.43 -17.15 -2.15
CA ARG A 304 -14.85 -17.85 -1.01
C ARG A 304 -15.90 -18.15 0.05
N THR A 305 -16.73 -17.16 0.41
CA THR A 305 -17.82 -17.33 1.37
C THR A 305 -18.81 -18.38 0.88
N GLU A 306 -19.24 -18.30 -0.38
CA GLU A 306 -20.12 -19.30 -1.01
C GLU A 306 -19.52 -20.72 -0.96
N SER A 307 -18.21 -20.84 -1.17
CA SER A 307 -17.50 -22.12 -1.04
C SER A 307 -17.45 -22.63 0.40
N GLN A 308 -17.26 -21.76 1.39
CA GLN A 308 -17.26 -22.17 2.79
C GLN A 308 -18.65 -22.56 3.28
N MET A 309 -19.69 -21.82 2.87
CA MET A 309 -21.08 -22.17 3.14
C MET A 309 -21.43 -23.54 2.57
N TRP A 310 -21.05 -23.82 1.32
CA TRP A 310 -21.27 -25.13 0.72
C TRP A 310 -20.60 -26.23 1.53
N LEU A 311 -19.32 -26.08 1.89
CA LEU A 311 -18.58 -27.05 2.70
C LEU A 311 -19.20 -27.27 4.09
N VAL A 312 -19.55 -26.19 4.80
CA VAL A 312 -20.15 -26.27 6.15
C VAL A 312 -21.59 -26.82 6.09
N GLY A 313 -22.31 -26.56 5.01
CA GLY A 313 -23.69 -26.98 4.79
C GLY A 313 -23.86 -28.40 4.26
N GLN A 314 -22.79 -29.10 3.86
CA GLN A 314 -22.88 -30.43 3.23
C GLN A 314 -23.66 -31.47 4.06
N MET A 315 -23.57 -31.40 5.39
CA MET A 315 -24.28 -32.36 6.25
C MET A 315 -25.75 -31.97 6.48
N ARG A 316 -26.04 -30.66 6.57
CA ARG A 316 -27.36 -30.06 6.78
C ARG A 316 -27.24 -28.53 6.71
N GLY A 317 -28.35 -27.83 6.50
CA GLY A 317 -28.40 -26.38 6.68
C GLY A 317 -27.83 -25.55 5.53
N SER A 318 -27.47 -26.17 4.39
CA SER A 318 -26.91 -25.48 3.23
C SER A 318 -27.88 -24.46 2.63
N GLN A 319 -29.15 -24.83 2.49
CA GLN A 319 -30.19 -23.92 2.01
C GLN A 319 -30.36 -22.72 2.93
N GLN A 320 -30.52 -22.94 4.23
CA GLN A 320 -30.68 -21.86 5.21
C GLN A 320 -29.48 -20.91 5.22
N LEU A 321 -28.25 -21.45 5.15
CA LEU A 321 -27.04 -20.62 5.04
C LEU A 321 -27.04 -19.78 3.76
N ALA A 322 -27.43 -20.35 2.62
CA ALA A 322 -27.47 -19.63 1.35
C ALA A 322 -28.59 -18.59 1.29
N GLU A 323 -29.77 -18.88 1.80
CA GLU A 323 -30.87 -17.91 1.91
C GLU A 323 -30.49 -16.76 2.86
N CYS A 324 -29.89 -17.09 4.01
CA CYS A 324 -29.43 -16.10 4.98
C CYS A 324 -28.31 -15.22 4.42
N TYR A 325 -27.37 -15.78 3.67
CA TYR A 325 -26.33 -15.01 2.97
C TYR A 325 -26.91 -14.04 1.95
N ALA A 326 -27.90 -14.46 1.14
CA ALA A 326 -28.60 -13.57 0.23
C ALA A 326 -29.25 -12.41 0.99
N GLY A 327 -29.93 -12.70 2.10
CA GLY A 327 -30.49 -11.68 2.99
C GLY A 327 -29.43 -10.75 3.58
N ALA A 328 -28.27 -11.27 4.00
CA ALA A 328 -27.17 -10.50 4.56
C ALA A 328 -26.61 -9.48 3.54
N LEU A 329 -26.42 -9.91 2.29
CA LEU A 329 -25.96 -9.04 1.19
C LEU A 329 -26.96 -7.91 0.92
N LEU A 330 -28.25 -8.22 0.88
CA LEU A 330 -29.30 -7.23 0.68
C LEU A 330 -29.35 -6.22 1.84
N SER A 331 -29.21 -6.68 3.10
CA SER A 331 -29.09 -5.81 4.28
C SER A 331 -27.85 -4.90 4.23
N ALA A 332 -26.78 -5.34 3.56
CA ALA A 332 -25.59 -4.53 3.29
C ALA A 332 -25.74 -3.61 2.06
N GLY A 333 -26.92 -3.53 1.45
CA GLY A 333 -27.19 -2.74 0.26
C GLY A 333 -26.51 -3.27 -1.01
N GLN A 334 -26.10 -4.54 -1.01
CA GLN A 334 -25.51 -5.18 -2.18
C GLN A 334 -26.59 -5.81 -3.07
N PRO A 335 -26.43 -5.75 -4.40
CA PRO A 335 -27.23 -6.58 -5.29
C PRO A 335 -26.89 -8.06 -5.08
N LEU A 336 -27.85 -8.94 -5.35
CA LEU A 336 -27.59 -10.38 -5.36
C LEU A 336 -26.66 -10.74 -6.53
N PRO A 337 -25.62 -11.55 -6.28
CA PRO A 337 -24.63 -11.87 -7.31
C PRO A 337 -25.20 -12.82 -8.37
N HIS A 338 -24.68 -12.74 -9.60
CA HIS A 338 -24.93 -13.74 -10.65
C HIS A 338 -24.10 -15.03 -10.47
N SER A 339 -23.66 -15.33 -9.24
CA SER A 339 -22.90 -16.54 -8.93
C SER A 339 -23.82 -17.74 -8.78
N TRP A 340 -23.36 -18.90 -9.28
CA TRP A 340 -24.02 -20.18 -9.10
C TRP A 340 -24.16 -20.53 -7.62
N THR A 341 -25.35 -20.91 -7.18
CA THR A 341 -25.69 -21.25 -5.80
C THR A 341 -25.07 -22.57 -5.32
N LYS A 342 -24.31 -23.27 -6.18
CA LYS A 342 -23.74 -24.60 -5.91
C LYS A 342 -24.79 -25.62 -5.48
N ASN A 343 -25.99 -25.49 -6.03
CA ASN A 343 -27.17 -26.29 -5.70
C ASN A 343 -27.57 -26.21 -4.22
N MET A 344 -27.15 -25.17 -3.50
CA MET A 344 -27.61 -24.91 -2.13
C MET A 344 -29.04 -24.35 -2.12
N LEU A 345 -29.48 -23.72 -3.21
CA LEU A 345 -30.81 -23.15 -3.37
C LEU A 345 -31.51 -23.82 -4.57
N PRO A 346 -32.86 -23.85 -4.60
CA PRO A 346 -33.64 -24.33 -5.75
C PRO A 346 -33.69 -23.31 -6.91
N VAL A 347 -32.62 -22.52 -7.09
CA VAL A 347 -32.39 -21.59 -8.20
C VAL A 347 -30.93 -21.68 -8.63
N LEU A 348 -30.65 -21.44 -9.91
CA LEU A 348 -29.29 -21.58 -10.45
C LEU A 348 -28.36 -20.51 -9.85
N ASN A 349 -28.74 -19.22 -9.92
CA ASN A 349 -27.93 -18.13 -9.38
C ASN A 349 -28.64 -17.37 -8.27
N TYR A 350 -27.88 -16.69 -7.40
CA TYR A 350 -28.48 -15.82 -6.38
C TYR A 350 -29.31 -14.69 -7.00
N ALA A 351 -28.90 -14.15 -8.14
CA ALA A 351 -29.65 -13.13 -8.89
C ALA A 351 -31.02 -13.62 -9.39
N ASP A 352 -31.25 -14.93 -9.45
CA ASP A 352 -32.51 -15.52 -9.90
C ASP A 352 -33.55 -15.64 -8.76
N ILE A 353 -33.19 -15.23 -7.53
CA ILE A 353 -34.11 -15.22 -6.38
C ILE A 353 -35.21 -14.16 -6.61
N PRO A 354 -36.50 -14.54 -6.56
CA PRO A 354 -37.61 -13.59 -6.72
C PRO A 354 -37.58 -12.47 -5.67
N LYS A 355 -37.99 -11.26 -6.07
CA LYS A 355 -37.90 -10.06 -5.21
C LYS A 355 -38.65 -10.19 -3.89
N ASP A 356 -39.85 -10.77 -3.91
CA ASP A 356 -40.65 -11.03 -2.71
C ASP A 356 -39.93 -11.96 -1.72
N LYS A 357 -39.28 -13.00 -2.25
CA LYS A 357 -38.46 -13.95 -1.48
C LYS A 357 -37.20 -13.31 -0.93
N ALA A 358 -36.53 -12.49 -1.74
CA ALA A 358 -35.35 -11.73 -1.33
C ALA A 358 -35.65 -10.80 -0.14
N VAL A 359 -36.80 -10.13 -0.13
CA VAL A 359 -37.24 -9.29 1.01
C VAL A 359 -37.44 -10.12 2.28
N LEU A 360 -38.07 -11.30 2.17
CA LEU A 360 -38.24 -12.21 3.32
C LEU A 360 -36.89 -12.72 3.85
N MET A 361 -35.95 -13.06 2.97
CA MET A 361 -34.59 -13.46 3.37
C MET A 361 -33.87 -12.32 4.08
N GLN A 362 -33.98 -11.08 3.58
CA GLN A 362 -33.37 -9.90 4.20
C GLN A 362 -33.91 -9.65 5.61
N GLN A 363 -35.23 -9.80 5.81
CA GLN A 363 -35.87 -9.66 7.12
C GLN A 363 -35.38 -10.73 8.09
N GLN A 364 -35.43 -12.01 7.71
CA GLN A 364 -34.97 -13.11 8.56
C GLN A 364 -33.46 -13.05 8.85
N ALA A 365 -32.64 -12.64 7.87
CA ALA A 365 -31.21 -12.42 8.06
C ALA A 365 -30.94 -11.33 9.09
N SER A 366 -31.73 -10.26 9.07
CA SER A 366 -31.65 -9.18 10.07
C SER A 366 -32.03 -9.66 11.47
N GLU A 367 -33.00 -10.57 11.60
CA GLU A 367 -33.34 -11.21 12.88
C GLU A 367 -32.22 -12.14 13.39
N SER A 368 -31.63 -12.95 12.51
CA SER A 368 -30.49 -13.81 12.87
C SER A 368 -29.28 -12.96 13.27
N LYS A 369 -29.00 -11.86 12.55
CA LYS A 369 -27.96 -10.90 12.95
C LYS A 369 -28.18 -10.32 14.35
N LYS A 370 -29.42 -10.00 14.73
CA LYS A 370 -29.74 -9.54 16.09
C LYS A 370 -29.45 -10.60 17.16
N ARG A 371 -29.68 -11.88 16.88
CA ARG A 371 -29.41 -12.98 17.83
C ARG A 371 -27.93 -13.32 17.93
N MET A 372 -27.26 -13.37 16.78
CA MET A 372 -25.88 -13.90 16.67
C MET A 372 -24.81 -12.82 16.78
N GLY A 373 -25.16 -11.54 16.62
CA GLY A 373 -24.24 -10.41 16.69
C GLY A 373 -23.04 -10.59 15.75
N ASP A 374 -21.83 -10.38 16.29
CA ASP A 374 -20.57 -10.46 15.56
C ASP A 374 -20.33 -11.80 14.85
N ILE A 375 -20.90 -12.90 15.35
CA ILE A 375 -20.79 -14.22 14.71
C ILE A 375 -21.45 -14.20 13.34
N PHE A 376 -22.57 -13.48 13.17
CA PHE A 376 -23.26 -13.36 11.89
C PHE A 376 -22.34 -12.70 10.85
N ASP A 377 -21.75 -11.56 11.20
CA ASP A 377 -20.87 -10.81 10.29
C ASP A 377 -19.60 -11.62 10.00
N ALA A 378 -19.04 -12.29 11.01
CA ALA A 378 -17.88 -13.16 10.82
C ALA A 378 -18.16 -14.37 9.92
N ALA A 379 -19.37 -14.95 9.97
CA ALA A 379 -19.74 -16.10 9.15
C ALA A 379 -19.71 -15.76 7.65
N PHE A 380 -20.17 -14.57 7.27
CA PHE A 380 -20.28 -14.21 5.85
C PHE A 380 -19.13 -13.33 5.34
N PHE A 381 -18.53 -12.50 6.19
CA PHE A 381 -17.62 -11.43 5.75
C PHE A 381 -16.21 -11.46 6.38
N ALA A 382 -15.93 -12.39 7.30
CA ALA A 382 -14.58 -12.55 7.83
C ALA A 382 -13.59 -12.93 6.72
N SER A 383 -12.43 -12.30 6.74
CA SER A 383 -11.31 -12.60 5.86
C SER A 383 -10.56 -13.87 6.26
N ASP A 384 -10.51 -14.27 7.53
CA ASP A 384 -9.84 -15.49 7.97
C ASP A 384 -10.73 -16.74 7.80
N THR A 385 -10.23 -17.78 7.12
CA THR A 385 -11.05 -18.99 6.82
C THR A 385 -11.45 -19.72 8.09
N LYS A 386 -10.54 -19.77 9.08
CA LYS A 386 -10.79 -20.54 10.31
C LYS A 386 -11.89 -19.87 11.11
N THR A 387 -11.81 -18.55 11.33
CA THR A 387 -12.88 -17.73 11.91
C THR A 387 -14.18 -17.89 11.15
N GLN A 388 -14.14 -17.75 9.81
CA GLN A 388 -15.34 -17.85 8.98
C GLN A 388 -16.02 -19.21 9.10
N LYS A 389 -15.27 -20.32 8.99
CA LYS A 389 -15.81 -21.68 9.12
C LYS A 389 -16.44 -21.92 10.48
N THR A 390 -15.78 -21.49 11.56
CA THR A 390 -16.32 -21.63 12.92
C THR A 390 -17.61 -20.83 13.07
N ALA A 391 -17.62 -19.57 12.61
CA ALA A 391 -18.80 -18.72 12.68
C ALA A 391 -19.96 -19.24 11.82
N LEU A 392 -19.68 -19.75 10.61
CA LEU A 392 -20.67 -20.44 9.77
C LEU A 392 -21.26 -21.66 10.46
N GLY A 393 -20.44 -22.46 11.15
CA GLY A 393 -20.91 -23.61 11.93
C GLY A 393 -21.89 -23.18 13.02
N MET A 394 -21.56 -22.14 13.78
CA MET A 394 -22.43 -21.59 14.83
C MET A 394 -23.72 -20.99 14.26
N LEU A 395 -23.60 -20.19 13.19
CA LEU A 395 -24.74 -19.58 12.50
C LEU A 395 -25.67 -20.65 11.93
N ARG A 396 -25.13 -21.71 11.34
CA ARG A 396 -25.93 -22.83 10.82
C ARG A 396 -26.85 -23.42 11.89
N GLU A 397 -26.36 -23.61 13.10
CA GLU A 397 -27.17 -24.14 14.20
C GLU A 397 -28.30 -23.17 14.62
N ASP A 398 -28.03 -21.85 14.68
CA ASP A 398 -29.08 -20.83 14.88
C ASP A 398 -30.15 -20.89 13.77
N LEU A 399 -29.70 -20.97 12.51
CA LEU A 399 -30.60 -20.98 11.37
C LEU A 399 -31.46 -22.26 11.34
N ILE A 400 -30.93 -23.42 11.70
CA ILE A 400 -31.72 -24.65 11.76
C ILE A 400 -32.87 -24.53 12.78
N MET A 401 -32.66 -23.83 13.88
CA MET A 401 -33.67 -23.66 14.93
C MET A 401 -34.71 -22.59 14.60
N HIS A 402 -34.31 -21.53 13.89
CA HIS A 402 -35.11 -20.30 13.79
C HIS A 402 -35.50 -19.89 12.37
N TRP A 403 -34.82 -20.41 11.34
CA TRP A 403 -35.07 -20.01 9.96
C TRP A 403 -36.32 -20.68 9.41
N LYS A 404 -37.24 -19.86 8.87
CA LYS A 404 -38.43 -20.34 8.17
C LYS A 404 -38.10 -20.50 6.68
N PRO A 405 -38.43 -21.65 6.06
CA PRO A 405 -38.20 -21.87 4.64
C PRO A 405 -38.78 -20.74 3.78
N VAL A 406 -37.97 -20.20 2.85
CA VAL A 406 -38.40 -19.12 1.95
C VAL A 406 -38.62 -19.62 0.52
N LEU A 407 -37.64 -20.38 0.00
CA LEU A 407 -37.67 -20.99 -1.33
C LEU A 407 -38.14 -22.45 -1.30
#